data_AF-A0A0J8F5T5-F1
#
_entry.id   AF-A0A0J8F5T5-F1
#
_cell.length_a   1.000
_cell.length_b   1.000
_cell.length_c   1.000
_cell.angle_alpha   90.00
_cell.angle_beta   90.00
_cell.angle_gamma   90.00
#
_symmetry.space_group_name_H-M   'P 1'
#
loop_
_entity.id
_entity.type
_entity.pdbx_description
1 polymer ?
#
loop_
_entity_poly.entity_id
_entity_poly.type
_entity_poly.pdbx_seq_one_letter_code
_entity_poly.pdbx_strand_id
1 'polypeptide(L)'
;MGDGRRLTTDRYFGDLDTRLENLESALEYIAEKNPSEEELTEWVLETTNAQNQAGVERRFGFLETIDLLETNSGQYILTEQAEEFSQTGNTRVIFDGLRKNVKGFERLLDP
;
A
#
# COMPACT_ATOMS: atom_id res chain seq x y z
N MET A 1 20.03 -18.72 -2.36
CA MET A 1 19.21 -17.78 -3.15
C MET A 1 18.14 -17.26 -2.21
N GLY A 2 18.23 -15.98 -1.84
CA GLY A 2 17.35 -15.38 -0.82
C GLY A 2 15.93 -15.37 -1.33
N ASP A 3 15.05 -16.04 -0.61
CA ASP A 3 13.64 -16.11 -0.95
C ASP A 3 13.07 -14.70 -0.83
N GLY A 4 12.69 -14.08 -1.95
CA GLY A 4 12.22 -12.69 -2.08
C GLY A 4 10.86 -12.43 -1.42
N ARG A 5 10.55 -13.14 -0.33
CA ARG A 5 9.33 -13.03 0.45
C ARG A 5 9.36 -11.76 1.28
N ARG A 6 8.50 -10.80 0.93
CA ARG A 6 8.22 -9.61 1.75
C ARG A 6 7.43 -10.02 3.00
N LEU A 7 7.96 -9.69 4.17
CA LEU A 7 7.28 -9.90 5.45
C LEU A 7 6.13 -8.90 5.59
N THR A 8 5.06 -9.30 6.29
CA THR A 8 3.91 -8.47 6.72
C THR A 8 4.30 -7.24 7.57
N THR A 9 5.60 -7.03 7.80
CA THR A 9 6.19 -5.86 8.45
C THR A 9 6.46 -4.68 7.53
N ASP A 10 6.20 -4.76 6.21
CA ASP A 10 6.10 -3.57 5.35
C ASP A 10 4.82 -2.80 5.71
N ARG A 11 4.89 -2.15 6.86
CA ARG A 11 3.90 -1.22 7.39
C ARG A 11 3.95 0.04 6.54
N TYR A 12 2.79 0.59 6.22
CA TYR A 12 2.72 1.92 5.63
C TYR A 12 3.39 2.96 6.56
N PHE A 13 3.71 4.14 6.05
CA PHE A 13 4.42 5.16 6.84
C PHE A 13 3.62 5.56 8.09
N GLY A 14 4.31 5.91 9.18
CA GLY A 14 3.68 6.31 10.45
C GLY A 14 4.01 5.41 11.65
N ASP A 15 3.66 5.92 12.83
CA ASP A 15 3.68 5.19 14.09
C ASP A 15 2.53 4.17 14.14
N LEU A 16 2.46 3.32 15.17
CA LEU A 16 1.41 2.30 15.26
C LEU A 16 0.01 2.88 15.08
N ASP A 17 -0.19 4.09 15.61
CA ASP A 17 -1.49 4.76 15.68
C ASP A 17 -1.84 5.54 14.40
N THR A 18 -0.86 5.96 13.58
CA THR A 18 -1.09 6.83 12.40
C THR A 18 -0.98 6.11 11.06
N ARG A 19 -0.60 4.83 11.05
CA ARG A 19 -0.39 4.06 9.82
C ARG A 19 -1.63 3.90 8.95
N LEU A 20 -2.76 3.64 9.59
CA LEU A 20 -4.01 3.44 8.88
C LEU A 20 -4.46 4.75 8.24
N GLU A 21 -4.43 5.83 9.02
CA GLU A 21 -4.77 7.18 8.54
C GLU A 21 -3.87 7.63 7.39
N ASN A 22 -2.57 7.36 7.47
CA ASN A 22 -1.63 7.67 6.39
C ASN A 22 -1.89 6.84 5.13
N LEU A 23 -2.28 5.57 5.28
CA LEU A 23 -2.65 4.72 4.14
C LEU A 23 -3.94 5.24 3.50
N GLU A 24 -4.96 5.53 4.29
CA GLU A 24 -6.23 6.09 3.81
C GLU A 24 -6.01 7.42 3.08
N SER A 25 -5.22 8.32 3.66
CA SER A 25 -4.88 9.62 3.05
C SER A 25 -4.13 9.45 1.72
N ALA A 26 -3.27 8.44 1.61
CA ALA A 26 -2.56 8.15 0.37
C ALA A 26 -3.48 7.59 -0.70
N LEU A 27 -4.40 6.69 -0.33
CA LEU A 27 -5.38 6.15 -1.27
C LEU A 27 -6.34 7.24 -1.75
N GLU A 28 -6.77 8.14 -0.86
CA GLU A 28 -7.57 9.31 -1.21
C GLU A 28 -6.83 10.23 -2.19
N TYR A 29 -5.56 10.55 -1.91
CA TYR A 29 -4.74 11.35 -2.81
C TYR A 29 -4.59 10.71 -4.20
N ILE A 30 -4.36 9.40 -4.26
CA ILE A 30 -4.24 8.66 -5.51
C ILE A 30 -5.56 8.68 -6.28
N ALA A 31 -6.69 8.42 -5.62
CA ALA A 31 -8.01 8.46 -6.23
C ALA A 31 -8.36 9.83 -6.82
N GLU A 32 -7.92 10.91 -6.17
CA GLU A 32 -8.20 12.26 -6.63
C GLU A 32 -7.28 12.75 -7.74
N LYS A 33 -6.00 12.34 -7.72
CA LYS A 33 -4.94 12.97 -8.53
C LYS A 33 -4.38 12.08 -9.62
N ASN A 34 -4.51 10.77 -9.54
CA ASN A 34 -3.80 9.81 -10.40
C ASN A 34 -2.33 10.20 -10.59
N PRO A 35 -1.57 10.34 -9.48
CA PRO A 35 -0.24 10.91 -9.52
C PRO A 35 0.73 10.00 -10.27
N SER A 36 1.75 10.60 -10.88
CA SER A 36 2.95 9.88 -11.30
C SER A 36 3.74 9.35 -10.09
N GLU A 37 4.71 8.48 -10.34
CA GLU A 37 5.59 7.96 -9.28
C GLU A 37 6.37 9.05 -8.56
N GLU A 38 6.83 10.07 -9.29
CA GLU A 38 7.55 11.21 -8.74
C GLU A 38 6.62 12.03 -7.81
N GLU A 39 5.43 12.39 -8.29
CA GLU A 39 4.45 13.17 -7.52
C GLU A 39 3.99 12.43 -6.26
N LEU A 40 3.70 11.13 -6.37
CA LEU A 40 3.28 10.33 -5.22
C LEU A 40 4.42 10.15 -4.21
N THR A 41 5.65 10.00 -4.70
CA THR A 41 6.83 9.90 -3.83
C THR A 41 7.07 11.18 -3.05
N GLU A 42 7.03 12.33 -3.74
CA GLU A 42 7.17 13.64 -3.10
C GLU A 42 6.08 13.85 -2.05
N TRP A 43 4.81 13.58 -2.41
CA TRP A 43 3.69 13.70 -1.48
C TRP A 43 3.88 12.85 -0.23
N VAL A 44 4.33 11.60 -0.37
CA VAL A 44 4.58 10.72 0.79
C VAL A 44 5.73 11.23 1.67
N LEU A 45 6.79 11.76 1.06
CA LEU A 45 7.92 12.34 1.79
C LEU A 45 7.54 13.60 2.57
N GLU A 46 6.59 14.38 2.05
CA GLU A 46 6.11 15.62 2.69
C GLU A 46 5.06 15.37 3.78
N THR A 47 4.16 14.39 3.56
CA THR A 47 3.01 14.15 4.46
C THR A 47 3.29 13.11 5.53
N THR A 48 4.37 12.34 5.40
CA THR A 48 4.71 11.27 6.34
C THR A 48 6.15 11.37 6.83
N ASN A 49 6.49 10.55 7.82
CA ASN A 49 7.83 10.39 8.39
C ASN A 49 8.75 9.49 7.53
N ALA A 50 8.46 9.35 6.24
CA ALA A 50 9.31 8.68 5.26
C ALA A 50 10.72 9.29 5.23
N GLN A 51 11.74 8.43 5.27
CA GLN A 51 13.14 8.87 5.39
C GLN A 51 13.88 8.91 4.05
N ASN A 52 13.40 8.20 3.02
CA ASN A 52 14.03 8.14 1.71
C ASN A 52 13.09 7.63 0.62
N GLN A 53 13.34 8.09 -0.60
CA GLN A 53 12.62 7.72 -1.82
C GLN A 53 12.63 6.21 -2.09
N ALA A 54 13.79 5.55 -2.02
CA ALA A 54 13.89 4.12 -2.31
C ALA A 54 13.02 3.25 -1.37
N GLY A 55 12.74 3.72 -0.15
CA GLY A 55 11.83 3.08 0.79
C GLY A 55 10.35 3.30 0.44
N VAL A 56 10.03 4.45 -0.15
CA VAL A 56 8.70 4.81 -0.66
C VAL A 56 8.34 3.96 -1.87
N GLU A 57 9.22 3.92 -2.88
CA GLU A 57 9.03 3.10 -4.09
C GLU A 57 8.83 1.61 -3.78
N ARG A 58 9.61 1.08 -2.82
CA ARG A 58 9.43 -0.32 -2.37
C ARG A 58 8.05 -0.60 -1.79
N ARG A 59 7.45 0.39 -1.13
CA ARG A 59 6.12 0.27 -0.51
C ARG A 59 5.02 0.41 -1.55
N PHE A 60 5.19 1.26 -2.57
CA PHE A 60 4.26 1.29 -3.72
C PHE A 60 4.25 -0.06 -4.44
N GLY A 61 5.43 -0.60 -4.75
CA GLY A 61 5.49 -1.94 -5.31
C GLY A 61 4.95 -3.04 -4.39
N PHE A 62 4.84 -2.80 -3.08
CA PHE A 62 4.14 -3.72 -2.17
C PHE A 62 2.61 -3.55 -2.26
N LEU A 63 2.11 -2.31 -2.30
CA LEU A 63 0.69 -2.00 -2.51
C LEU A 63 0.18 -2.56 -3.85
N GLU A 64 0.98 -2.48 -4.91
CA GLU A 64 0.69 -3.15 -6.19
C GLU A 64 0.64 -4.68 -6.03
N THR A 65 1.58 -5.25 -5.27
CA THR A 65 1.60 -6.71 -5.01
C THR A 65 0.34 -7.18 -4.29
N ILE A 66 -0.23 -6.38 -3.39
CA ILE A 66 -1.44 -6.75 -2.63
C ILE A 66 -2.74 -6.27 -3.28
N ASP A 67 -2.67 -5.90 -4.57
CA ASP A 67 -3.81 -5.53 -5.40
C ASP A 67 -4.55 -4.29 -4.88
N LEU A 68 -3.81 -3.32 -4.35
CA LEU A 68 -4.36 -2.02 -3.92
C LEU A 68 -4.02 -0.88 -4.88
N LEU A 69 -2.94 -1.01 -5.64
CA LEU A 69 -2.54 -0.04 -6.66
C LEU A 69 -2.28 -0.75 -7.97
N GLU A 70 -2.51 -0.04 -9.06
CA GLU A 70 -2.02 -0.42 -10.36
C GLU A 70 -1.48 0.80 -11.10
N THR A 71 -0.57 0.55 -12.04
CA THR A 71 0.00 1.61 -12.88
C THR A 71 -0.72 1.63 -14.22
N ASN A 72 -1.38 2.75 -14.55
CA ASN A 72 -2.01 2.99 -15.85
C ASN A 72 -1.34 4.19 -16.53
N SER A 73 -0.74 3.97 -17.70
CA SER A 73 -0.13 5.03 -18.51
C SER A 73 0.91 5.88 -17.76
N GLY A 74 1.63 5.27 -16.79
CA GLY A 74 2.64 5.94 -15.96
C GLY A 74 2.09 6.67 -14.73
N GLN A 75 0.79 6.52 -14.44
CA GLN A 75 0.12 7.07 -13.26
C GLN A 75 -0.34 5.94 -12.34
N TYR A 76 -0.26 6.15 -11.04
CA TYR A 76 -0.87 5.27 -10.06
C TYR A 76 -2.37 5.51 -9.99
N ILE A 77 -3.14 4.43 -10.04
CA ILE A 77 -4.59 4.43 -9.82
C ILE A 77 -4.95 3.36 -8.77
N LEU A 78 -6.11 3.53 -8.14
CA LEU A 78 -6.65 2.52 -7.24
C LEU A 78 -7.24 1.35 -8.04
N THR A 79 -7.07 0.14 -7.52
CA THR A 79 -7.83 -1.03 -7.98
C THR A 79 -9.27 -0.97 -7.44
N GLU A 80 -10.20 -1.75 -8.02
CA GLU A 80 -11.57 -1.88 -7.48
C GLU A 80 -11.58 -2.26 -5.99
N GLN A 81 -10.62 -3.10 -5.57
CA GLN A 81 -10.46 -3.51 -4.18
C GLN A 81 -10.04 -2.35 -3.27
N ALA A 82 -9.12 -1.50 -3.72
CA ALA A 82 -8.71 -0.32 -2.96
C ALA A 82 -9.79 0.77 -2.93
N GLU A 83 -10.58 0.91 -4.00
CA GLU A 83 -11.73 1.80 -3.99
C GLU A 83 -12.78 1.35 -2.96
N GLU A 84 -13.08 0.05 -2.88
CA GLU A 84 -13.98 -0.49 -1.85
C GLU A 84 -13.43 -0.20 -0.45
N PHE A 85 -12.14 -0.41 -0.23
CA PHE A 85 -11.50 -0.08 1.06
C PHE A 85 -11.64 1.41 1.39
N SER A 86 -11.30 2.30 0.44
CA SER A 86 -11.33 3.75 0.64
C SER A 86 -12.74 4.26 0.95
N GLN A 87 -13.78 3.70 0.31
CA GLN A 87 -15.17 4.11 0.51
C GLN A 87 -15.80 3.55 1.79
N THR A 88 -15.40 2.35 2.20
CA THR A 88 -16.10 1.60 3.28
C THR A 88 -15.29 1.45 4.57
N GLY A 89 -13.98 1.68 4.52
CA GLY A 89 -13.04 1.34 5.61
C GLY A 89 -12.94 -0.16 5.88
N ASN A 90 -13.47 -1.02 5.00
CA ASN A 90 -13.55 -2.46 5.23
C ASN A 90 -12.18 -3.13 5.06
N THR A 91 -11.42 -3.23 6.15
CA THR A 91 -10.08 -3.87 6.17
C THR A 91 -10.05 -5.32 5.67
N ARG A 92 -11.19 -6.03 5.57
CA ARG A 92 -11.25 -7.40 5.03
C ARG A 92 -10.73 -7.49 3.60
N VAL A 93 -10.94 -6.46 2.79
CA VAL A 93 -10.49 -6.48 1.40
C VAL A 93 -8.96 -6.44 1.30
N ILE A 94 -8.30 -5.70 2.20
CA ILE A 94 -6.84 -5.71 2.34
C ILE A 94 -6.35 -7.09 2.77
N PHE A 95 -7.05 -7.74 3.71
CA PHE A 95 -6.71 -9.09 4.14
C PHE A 95 -6.83 -10.14 3.03
N ASP A 96 -7.81 -9.99 2.13
CA ASP A 96 -7.94 -10.85 0.95
C ASP A 96 -6.80 -10.64 -0.05
N GLY A 97 -6.39 -9.39 -0.31
CA GLY A 97 -5.22 -9.07 -1.12
C GLY A 97 -3.93 -9.65 -0.54
N LEU A 98 -3.73 -9.52 0.77
CA LEU A 98 -2.61 -10.13 1.49
C LEU A 98 -2.64 -11.67 1.40
N ARG A 99 -3.80 -12.29 1.61
CA ARG A 99 -3.93 -13.75 1.56
C ARG A 99 -3.62 -14.31 0.18
N LYS A 100 -4.10 -13.64 -0.88
CA LYS A 100 -3.89 -14.06 -2.27
C LYS A 100 -2.43 -13.91 -2.71
N ASN A 101 -1.76 -12.84 -2.28
CA ASN A 101 -0.48 -12.44 -2.86
C ASN A 101 0.74 -12.60 -1.92
N VAL A 102 0.54 -12.85 -0.62
CA VAL A 102 1.63 -13.02 0.36
C VAL A 102 1.74 -14.47 0.83
N LYS A 103 2.78 -15.16 0.37
CA LYS A 103 3.07 -16.55 0.78
C LYS A 103 3.29 -16.66 2.30
N GLY A 104 2.48 -17.47 2.96
CA GLY A 104 2.58 -17.74 4.40
C GLY A 104 1.63 -16.92 5.28
N PHE A 105 0.82 -16.03 4.69
CA PHE A 105 -0.22 -15.31 5.43
C PHE A 105 -1.22 -16.27 6.11
N GLU A 106 -1.58 -17.38 5.46
CA GLU A 106 -2.44 -18.41 6.04
C GLU A 106 -1.85 -19.06 7.30
N ARG A 107 -0.51 -19.15 7.42
CA ARG A 107 0.14 -19.72 8.61
C ARG A 107 0.16 -18.79 9.83
N LEU A 108 -0.17 -17.52 9.66
CA LEU A 108 -0.32 -16.56 10.76
C LEU A 108 -1.75 -16.54 11.33
N LEU A 109 -2.72 -17.12 10.61
CA LEU A 109 -4.13 -17.14 10.99
C LEU A 109 -4.59 -18.48 11.58
N ASP A 110 -3.77 -19.53 11.46
CA ASP A 110 -3.98 -20.80 12.17
C ASP A 110 -3.22 -20.77 13.52
N PRO A 111 -3.90 -20.98 14.66
CA PRO A 111 -3.31 -20.98 16.00
C PRO A 111 -2.40 -22.18 16.29
#